data_AF-A0A3C0EI66-F1
#
_entry.id   AF-A0A3C0EI66-F1
#
_cell.length_a   1.000
_cell.length_b   1.000
_cell.length_c   1.000
_cell.angle_alpha   90.00
_cell.angle_beta   90.00
_cell.angle_gamma   90.00
#
_symmetry.space_group_name_H-M   'P 1'
#
loop_
_entity.id
_entity.type
_entity.pdbx_description
1 polymer ?
#
loop_
_entity_poly.entity_id
_entity_poly.type
_entity_poly.pdbx_seq_one_letter_code
_entity_poly.pdbx_strand_id
1 'polypeptide(L)'
;ITETTQAKWAIRRLVMDQRNGVEMSSYFHCADLDKATYYQSFGKPLKPVMMGLLNGADYSPKESYHAMRNVCNLFDEDTKLAHLFHVVHYNGQFTDHKKPCDSKFAMDYAVAITGSFERKGYPLYTYWVPNLPVKTYDAMRIELMVDPTSQKSIDEPVLIDLLTGKVYEITEFIEQ
;
A
#
# COMPACT_ATOMS: atom_id res chain seq x y z
N ILE A 1 3.81 15.48 9.25
CA ILE A 1 3.54 14.34 8.34
C ILE A 1 3.55 14.91 6.94
N THR A 2 4.32 14.34 6.02
CA THR A 2 4.31 14.77 4.61
C THR A 2 3.11 14.17 3.88
N GLU A 3 2.70 14.75 2.76
CA GLU A 3 1.62 14.16 1.94
C GLU A 3 1.95 12.74 1.50
N THR A 4 3.19 12.48 1.08
CA THR A 4 3.66 11.13 0.75
C THR A 4 3.51 10.14 1.90
N THR A 5 3.80 10.58 3.13
CA THR A 5 3.62 9.73 4.31
C THR A 5 2.14 9.42 4.52
N GLN A 6 1.26 10.41 4.41
CA GLN A 6 -0.19 10.24 4.52
C GLN A 6 -0.71 9.28 3.43
N ALA A 7 -0.27 9.45 2.19
CA ALA A 7 -0.65 8.61 1.05
C ALA A 7 -0.24 7.14 1.26
N LYS A 8 1.01 6.87 1.70
CA LYS A 8 1.47 5.52 2.04
C LYS A 8 0.62 4.87 3.14
N TRP A 9 0.26 5.61 4.19
CA TRP A 9 -0.62 5.09 5.24
C TRP A 9 -2.03 4.79 4.72
N ALA A 10 -2.60 5.68 3.90
CA ALA A 10 -3.92 5.51 3.32
C ALA A 10 -3.99 4.24 2.46
N ILE A 11 -3.03 4.05 1.54
CA ILE A 11 -2.98 2.85 0.69
C ILE A 11 -2.89 1.58 1.53
N ARG A 12 -1.93 1.50 2.46
CA ARG A 12 -1.73 0.32 3.30
C ARG A 12 -2.99 0.00 4.11
N ARG A 13 -3.66 1.02 4.65
CA ARG A 13 -4.88 0.84 5.45
C ARG A 13 -6.04 0.31 4.59
N LEU A 14 -6.26 0.89 3.41
CA LEU A 14 -7.34 0.51 2.50
C LEU A 14 -7.14 -0.90 1.94
N VAL A 15 -5.93 -1.24 1.50
CA VAL A 15 -5.61 -2.60 1.05
C VAL A 15 -5.78 -3.61 2.18
N MET A 16 -5.40 -3.26 3.42
CA MET A 16 -5.62 -4.12 4.58
C MET A 16 -7.09 -4.30 4.92
N ASP A 17 -7.95 -3.30 4.74
CA ASP A 17 -9.39 -3.47 4.91
C ASP A 17 -9.93 -4.51 3.93
N GLN A 18 -9.54 -4.41 2.65
CA GLN A 18 -9.93 -5.38 1.62
C GLN A 18 -9.41 -6.79 1.96
N ARG A 19 -8.14 -6.89 2.38
CA ARG A 19 -7.53 -8.17 2.77
C ARG A 19 -8.24 -8.84 3.94
N ASN A 20 -8.80 -8.07 4.87
CA ASN A 20 -9.49 -8.59 6.05
C ASN A 20 -11.01 -8.74 5.83
N GLY A 21 -11.52 -8.51 4.62
CA GLY A 21 -12.95 -8.61 4.32
C GLY A 21 -13.78 -7.57 5.08
N VAL A 22 -13.22 -6.38 5.35
CA VAL A 22 -13.96 -5.29 5.97
C VAL A 22 -15.01 -4.79 4.98
N GLU A 23 -16.28 -4.87 5.39
CA GLU A 23 -17.43 -4.55 4.53
C GLU A 23 -17.43 -3.08 4.06
N MET A 24 -16.99 -2.16 4.92
CA MET A 24 -16.96 -0.74 4.59
C MET A 24 -15.80 -0.03 5.29
N SER A 25 -15.06 0.75 4.50
CA SER A 25 -14.03 1.68 4.98
C SER A 25 -14.46 3.11 4.73
N SER A 26 -14.33 3.95 5.76
CA SER A 26 -14.52 5.40 5.64
C SER A 26 -13.23 6.12 5.97
N TYR A 27 -12.73 6.92 5.03
CA TYR A 27 -11.53 7.73 5.23
C TYR A 27 -11.90 9.08 5.86
N PHE A 28 -11.35 9.35 7.05
CA PHE A 28 -11.38 10.68 7.64
C PHE A 28 -10.15 11.46 7.14
N HIS A 29 -10.28 12.48 6.29
CA HIS A 29 -11.52 13.08 5.74
C HIS A 29 -11.30 13.66 4.33
N CYS A 30 -12.32 14.30 3.76
CA CYS A 30 -12.29 14.78 2.36
C CYS A 30 -11.31 15.94 2.12
N ALA A 31 -11.43 17.07 2.84
CA ALA A 31 -10.59 18.25 2.65
C ALA A 31 -10.04 18.76 3.98
N ASP A 32 -8.79 19.25 4.01
CA ASP A 32 -8.12 19.71 5.24
C ASP A 32 -8.99 20.70 6.05
N LEU A 33 -8.92 20.58 7.38
CA LEU A 33 -9.61 21.47 8.32
C LEU A 33 -8.64 22.54 8.79
N ASP A 34 -8.39 23.55 7.94
CA ASP A 34 -7.34 24.55 8.11
C ASP A 34 -7.85 25.98 8.36
N LYS A 35 -9.00 26.34 7.79
CA LYS A 35 -9.54 27.72 7.84
C LYS A 35 -10.39 28.04 9.07
N ALA A 36 -11.01 27.05 9.69
CA ALA A 36 -11.86 27.25 10.86
C ALA A 36 -11.36 26.39 12.03
N THR A 37 -11.35 26.97 13.24
CA THR A 37 -11.18 26.19 14.46
C THR A 37 -12.31 25.18 14.55
N TYR A 38 -12.01 23.90 14.37
CA TYR A 38 -12.98 22.85 14.62
C TYR A 38 -12.94 22.46 16.10
N TYR A 39 -14.12 22.13 16.61
CA TYR A 39 -14.35 21.76 17.99
C TYR A 39 -14.81 20.31 18.03
N GLN A 40 -14.24 19.52 18.94
CA GLN A 40 -14.88 18.25 19.30
C GLN A 40 -16.16 18.51 20.10
N SER A 41 -16.99 17.47 20.29
CA SER A 41 -18.25 17.53 21.05
C SER A 41 -18.12 18.16 22.45
N PHE A 42 -16.92 18.12 23.06
CA PHE A 42 -16.63 18.71 24.37
C PHE A 42 -16.17 20.18 24.33
N GLY A 43 -16.28 20.86 23.18
CA GLY A 43 -16.03 22.31 23.06
C GLY A 43 -14.56 22.74 23.13
N LYS A 44 -13.61 21.81 23.08
CA LYS A 44 -12.18 22.14 23.04
C LYS A 44 -11.73 22.49 21.61
N PRO A 45 -11.12 23.66 21.38
CA PRO A 45 -10.55 23.99 20.09
C PRO A 45 -9.36 23.08 19.80
N LEU A 46 -9.26 22.60 18.56
CA LEU A 46 -8.13 21.77 18.14
C LEU A 46 -7.28 22.46 17.07
N LYS A 47 -6.03 22.00 16.98
CA LYS A 47 -5.11 22.39 15.91
C LYS A 47 -5.65 21.90 14.56
N PRO A 48 -5.42 22.64 13.46
CA PRO A 48 -5.78 22.24 12.11
C PRO A 48 -5.48 20.76 11.79
N VAL A 49 -6.40 20.10 11.08
CA VAL A 49 -6.20 18.72 10.60
C VAL A 49 -5.87 18.76 9.13
N MET A 50 -4.61 18.48 8.82
CA MET A 50 -4.08 18.46 7.45
C MET A 50 -4.12 17.04 6.85
N MET A 51 -5.16 16.26 7.18
CA MET A 51 -5.32 14.85 6.78
C MET A 51 -6.44 14.65 5.73
N GLY A 52 -6.89 15.73 5.10
CA GLY A 52 -7.76 15.68 3.94
C GLY A 52 -7.09 15.00 2.74
N LEU A 53 -7.93 14.46 1.85
CA LEU A 53 -7.51 14.10 0.49
C LEU A 53 -7.27 15.37 -0.36
N LEU A 54 -7.97 16.46 -0.03
CA LEU A 54 -7.86 17.75 -0.70
C LEU A 54 -7.27 18.79 0.27
N ASN A 55 -6.56 19.78 -0.28
CA ASN A 55 -6.15 20.96 0.46
C ASN A 55 -7.37 21.77 0.91
N GLY A 56 -7.35 22.29 2.15
CA GLY A 56 -8.48 23.06 2.71
C GLY A 56 -8.59 24.47 2.14
N ALA A 57 -7.47 25.01 1.66
CA ALA A 57 -7.42 26.35 1.09
C ALA A 57 -8.12 26.47 -0.27
N ASP A 58 -7.90 25.51 -1.16
CA ASP A 58 -8.28 25.59 -2.57
C ASP A 58 -8.90 24.31 -3.13
N TYR A 59 -9.06 23.27 -2.30
CA TYR A 59 -9.55 21.94 -2.69
C TYR A 59 -8.72 21.24 -3.77
N SER A 60 -7.48 21.66 -3.98
CA SER A 60 -6.56 20.95 -4.87
C SER A 60 -6.27 19.54 -4.31
N PRO A 61 -6.16 18.52 -5.17
CA PRO A 61 -5.90 17.16 -4.74
C PRO A 61 -4.49 17.00 -4.18
N LYS A 62 -4.37 16.29 -3.05
CA LYS A 62 -3.10 15.94 -2.41
C LYS A 62 -2.59 14.59 -2.93
N GLU A 63 -1.36 14.22 -2.61
CA GLU A 63 -0.83 12.89 -2.99
C GLU A 63 -1.73 11.74 -2.51
N SER A 64 -2.35 11.87 -1.33
CA SER A 64 -3.28 10.88 -0.78
C SER A 64 -4.55 10.71 -1.62
N TYR A 65 -5.03 11.75 -2.30
CA TYR A 65 -6.15 11.65 -3.25
C TYR A 65 -5.80 10.76 -4.44
N HIS A 66 -4.65 11.00 -5.06
CA HIS A 66 -4.21 10.22 -6.23
C HIS A 66 -3.91 8.77 -5.86
N ALA A 67 -3.24 8.56 -4.73
CA ALA A 67 -2.99 7.25 -4.14
C ALA A 67 -4.30 6.48 -3.88
N MET A 68 -5.28 7.12 -3.24
CA MET A 68 -6.58 6.50 -2.96
C MET A 68 -7.34 6.17 -4.24
N ARG A 69 -7.34 7.08 -5.24
CA ARG A 69 -7.90 6.80 -6.57
C ARG A 69 -7.29 5.55 -7.19
N ASN A 70 -5.98 5.38 -7.12
CA ASN A 70 -5.31 4.20 -7.67
C ASN A 70 -5.74 2.91 -6.94
N VAL A 71 -5.91 2.95 -5.62
CA VAL A 71 -6.47 1.82 -4.85
C VAL A 71 -7.88 1.52 -5.32
N CYS A 72 -8.76 2.52 -5.39
CA CYS A 72 -10.16 2.31 -5.83
C CYS A 72 -10.25 1.77 -7.27
N ASN A 73 -9.33 2.12 -8.16
CA ASN A 73 -9.31 1.59 -9.53
C ASN A 73 -8.93 0.09 -9.61
N LEU A 74 -8.18 -0.42 -8.62
CA LEU A 74 -7.80 -1.83 -8.54
C LEU A 74 -8.69 -2.63 -7.60
N PHE A 75 -9.24 -2.02 -6.55
CA PHE A 75 -10.05 -2.65 -5.52
C PHE A 75 -11.49 -2.10 -5.57
N ASP A 76 -12.14 -2.35 -6.71
CA ASP A 76 -13.57 -2.11 -6.94
C ASP A 76 -14.37 -3.43 -6.82
N GLU A 77 -15.62 -3.43 -7.29
CA GLU A 77 -16.52 -4.60 -7.25
C GLU A 77 -16.00 -5.84 -8.01
N ASP A 78 -15.08 -5.65 -8.95
CA ASP A 78 -14.51 -6.72 -9.76
C ASP A 78 -13.31 -7.40 -9.09
N THR A 79 -12.88 -6.91 -7.92
CA THR A 79 -11.74 -7.45 -7.17
C THR A 79 -12.22 -8.08 -5.87
N LYS A 80 -11.93 -9.37 -5.71
CA LYS A 80 -12.39 -10.17 -4.58
C LYS A 80 -11.21 -10.75 -3.82
N LEU A 81 -11.35 -10.90 -2.51
CA LEU A 81 -10.37 -11.61 -1.71
C LEU A 81 -10.21 -13.05 -2.23
N ALA A 82 -8.97 -13.47 -2.40
CA ALA A 82 -8.62 -14.84 -2.78
C ALA A 82 -7.54 -15.37 -1.82
N HIS A 83 -7.38 -16.69 -1.74
CA HIS A 83 -6.39 -17.35 -0.88
C HIS A 83 -5.38 -18.13 -1.71
N LEU A 84 -4.77 -17.44 -2.69
CA LEU A 84 -3.79 -18.01 -3.61
C LEU A 84 -2.42 -18.09 -2.93
N PHE A 85 -1.60 -19.06 -3.31
CA PHE A 85 -0.25 -19.18 -2.77
C PHE A 85 0.61 -17.98 -3.17
N HIS A 86 1.31 -17.39 -2.21
CA HIS A 86 2.27 -16.32 -2.46
C HIS A 86 3.24 -16.16 -1.29
N VAL A 87 4.50 -15.82 -1.60
CA VAL A 87 5.53 -15.51 -0.61
C VAL A 87 6.54 -14.52 -1.17
N VAL A 88 7.01 -13.60 -0.32
CA VAL A 88 8.12 -12.69 -0.64
C VAL A 88 9.43 -13.31 -0.17
N HIS A 89 10.38 -13.44 -1.07
CA HIS A 89 11.71 -13.93 -0.80
C HIS A 89 12.74 -12.81 -1.01
N TYR A 90 13.63 -12.62 -0.03
CA TYR A 90 14.61 -11.53 -0.02
C TYR A 90 16.03 -11.99 -0.40
N ASN A 91 16.19 -13.21 -0.92
CA ASN A 91 17.46 -13.76 -1.42
C ASN A 91 18.67 -13.62 -0.48
N GLY A 92 18.47 -13.75 0.82
CA GLY A 92 19.56 -13.60 1.79
C GLY A 92 20.19 -12.20 1.81
N GLN A 93 19.53 -11.16 1.29
CA GLN A 93 20.06 -9.77 1.33
C GLN A 93 20.29 -9.24 2.76
N PHE A 94 19.79 -9.94 3.77
CA PHE A 94 20.01 -9.62 5.19
C PHE A 94 21.13 -10.45 5.85
N THR A 95 21.86 -11.28 5.10
CA THR A 95 22.87 -12.21 5.65
C THR A 95 24.32 -11.75 5.50
N ASP A 96 24.58 -10.49 5.14
CA ASP A 96 25.96 -9.98 5.16
C ASP A 96 26.45 -9.83 6.60
N HIS A 97 27.09 -10.89 7.13
CA HIS A 97 27.65 -10.96 8.47
C HIS A 97 28.71 -9.87 8.76
N LYS A 98 29.20 -9.14 7.75
CA LYS A 98 30.20 -8.06 7.91
C LYS A 98 29.58 -6.69 8.18
N LYS A 99 28.28 -6.53 7.98
CA LYS A 99 27.53 -5.38 8.48
C LYS A 99 26.66 -5.94 9.60
N PRO A 100 26.85 -5.52 10.87
CA PRO A 100 25.85 -5.81 11.88
C PRO A 100 24.55 -5.23 11.35
N CYS A 101 23.66 -6.08 10.85
CA CYS A 101 22.28 -5.69 10.75
C CYS A 101 21.90 -5.33 12.17
N ASP A 102 21.53 -4.08 12.42
CA ASP A 102 20.75 -3.78 13.62
C ASP A 102 19.63 -4.82 13.59
N SER A 103 19.61 -5.75 14.54
CA SER A 103 18.75 -6.94 14.50
C SER A 103 17.26 -6.58 14.40
N LYS A 104 16.90 -5.34 14.77
CA LYS A 104 15.60 -4.71 14.48
C LYS A 104 15.34 -4.50 12.97
N PHE A 105 16.32 -4.00 12.25
CA PHE A 105 16.25 -3.73 10.81
C PHE A 105 16.01 -5.02 10.02
N ALA A 106 16.71 -6.12 10.33
CA ALA A 106 16.51 -7.41 9.64
C ALA A 106 15.09 -7.99 9.85
N MET A 107 14.52 -7.85 11.05
CA MET A 107 13.17 -8.34 11.34
C MET A 107 12.06 -7.48 10.72
N ASP A 108 12.24 -6.16 10.62
CA ASP A 108 11.30 -5.25 9.96
C ASP A 108 11.12 -5.60 8.46
N TYR A 109 12.14 -6.18 7.83
CA TYR A 109 12.07 -6.71 6.47
C TYR A 109 11.73 -8.20 6.39
N ALA A 110 11.98 -8.98 7.45
CA ALA A 110 11.76 -10.43 7.44
C ALA A 110 10.30 -10.85 7.19
N VAL A 111 9.33 -9.96 7.39
CA VAL A 111 7.90 -10.24 7.20
C VAL A 111 7.28 -9.20 6.29
N ALA A 112 7.30 -9.45 4.98
CA ALA A 112 6.44 -8.69 4.07
C ALA A 112 4.98 -8.89 4.50
N ILE A 113 4.21 -7.81 4.50
CA ILE A 113 2.75 -7.94 4.52
C ILE A 113 2.31 -8.21 3.10
N THR A 114 1.57 -9.30 2.91
CA THR A 114 1.07 -9.71 1.60
C THR A 114 -0.43 -9.93 1.60
N GLY A 115 -1.03 -9.92 0.42
CA GLY A 115 -2.43 -10.29 0.21
C GLY A 115 -2.64 -10.79 -1.22
N SER A 116 -3.56 -11.73 -1.38
CA SER A 116 -3.97 -12.29 -2.67
C SER A 116 -5.43 -11.98 -2.95
N PHE A 117 -5.71 -11.67 -4.20
CA PHE A 117 -7.03 -11.29 -4.71
C PHE A 117 -7.23 -11.91 -6.08
N GLU A 118 -8.47 -11.94 -6.53
CA GLU A 118 -8.84 -12.21 -7.91
C GLU A 118 -9.51 -10.97 -8.49
N ARG A 119 -9.03 -10.50 -9.63
CA ARG A 119 -9.61 -9.39 -10.39
C ARG A 119 -9.99 -9.86 -11.78
N LYS A 120 -11.28 -9.84 -12.12
CA LYS A 120 -11.78 -10.25 -13.45
C LYS A 120 -11.31 -11.65 -13.89
N GLY A 121 -11.14 -12.55 -12.91
CA GLY A 121 -10.62 -13.91 -13.06
C GLY A 121 -9.09 -14.05 -13.00
N TYR A 122 -8.33 -12.96 -13.07
CA TYR A 122 -6.87 -12.99 -12.97
C TYR A 122 -6.41 -12.85 -11.51
N PRO A 123 -5.32 -13.52 -11.09
CA PRO A 123 -4.75 -13.30 -9.77
C PRO A 123 -4.22 -11.87 -9.61
N LEU A 124 -4.27 -11.33 -8.40
CA LEU A 124 -3.73 -10.02 -8.05
C LEU A 124 -3.05 -10.12 -6.69
N TYR A 125 -1.80 -9.70 -6.62
CA TYR A 125 -0.99 -9.77 -5.41
C TYR A 125 -0.62 -8.37 -4.92
N THR A 126 -0.66 -8.21 -3.60
CA THR A 126 -0.12 -7.02 -2.93
C THR A 126 0.99 -7.43 -2.00
N TYR A 127 2.01 -6.59 -1.89
CA TYR A 127 3.06 -6.76 -0.90
C TYR A 127 3.59 -5.40 -0.45
N TRP A 128 4.05 -5.32 0.79
CA TRP A 128 4.91 -4.23 1.27
C TRP A 128 5.68 -4.65 2.51
N VAL A 129 6.80 -3.99 2.75
CA VAL A 129 7.53 -4.12 4.01
C VAL A 129 6.83 -3.25 5.08
N PRO A 130 6.62 -3.73 6.31
CA PRO A 130 6.02 -2.98 7.42
C PRO A 130 6.93 -1.87 8.00
N ASN A 131 7.75 -1.26 7.15
CA ASN A 131 8.65 -0.17 7.51
C ASN A 131 7.88 1.15 7.78
N LEU A 132 8.52 2.09 8.48
CA LEU A 132 7.91 3.37 8.82
C LEU A 132 7.76 4.25 7.56
N PRO A 133 6.54 4.62 7.11
CA PRO A 133 6.33 5.37 5.87
C PRO A 133 7.02 6.74 5.80
N VAL A 134 7.34 7.31 6.97
CA VAL A 134 8.06 8.59 7.13
C VAL A 134 9.53 8.50 6.75
N LYS A 135 10.12 7.29 6.71
CA LYS A 135 11.52 7.09 6.38
C LYS A 135 11.67 6.73 4.90
N THR A 136 12.78 7.17 4.32
CA THR A 136 13.27 6.67 3.04
C THR A 136 14.16 5.47 3.31
N TYR A 137 14.07 4.48 2.44
CA TYR A 137 14.84 3.26 2.50
C TYR A 137 15.48 3.03 1.14
N ASP A 138 16.63 2.37 1.13
CA ASP A 138 17.29 1.98 -0.11
C ASP A 138 16.42 1.00 -0.88
N ALA A 139 16.49 1.07 -2.20
CA ALA A 139 15.83 0.10 -3.06
C ALA A 139 16.44 -1.28 -2.84
N MET A 140 15.59 -2.31 -2.79
CA MET A 140 16.01 -3.70 -2.66
C MET A 140 15.39 -4.53 -3.77
N ARG A 141 16.15 -5.50 -4.28
CA ARG A 141 15.60 -6.53 -5.16
C ARG A 141 14.82 -7.51 -4.30
N ILE A 142 13.63 -7.90 -4.73
CA ILE A 142 12.87 -8.96 -4.08
C ILE A 142 12.48 -10.00 -5.13
N GLU A 143 12.22 -11.22 -4.67
CA GLU A 143 11.58 -12.25 -5.46
C GLU A 143 10.18 -12.50 -4.91
N LEU A 144 9.22 -12.64 -5.81
CA LEU A 144 7.86 -13.01 -5.46
C LEU A 144 7.59 -14.38 -6.08
N MET A 145 7.38 -15.37 -5.22
CA MET A 145 6.86 -16.66 -5.65
C MET A 145 5.35 -16.61 -5.46
N VAL A 146 4.60 -16.84 -6.53
CA VAL A 146 3.14 -16.71 -6.56
C VAL A 146 2.54 -17.87 -7.31
N ASP A 147 1.28 -18.19 -7.04
CA ASP A 147 0.47 -18.98 -7.95
C ASP A 147 0.09 -18.07 -9.15
N PRO A 148 0.55 -18.35 -10.37
CA PRO A 148 0.21 -17.51 -11.51
C PRO A 148 -1.23 -17.70 -11.98
N THR A 149 -1.98 -18.64 -11.39
CA THR A 149 -3.31 -19.04 -11.83
C THR A 149 -4.39 -18.78 -10.78
N SER A 150 -5.50 -18.21 -11.22
CA SER A 150 -6.79 -18.20 -10.51
C SER A 150 -7.84 -18.86 -11.42
N GLN A 151 -8.94 -18.17 -11.77
CA GLN A 151 -9.78 -18.60 -12.90
C GLN A 151 -9.06 -18.46 -14.26
N LYS A 152 -8.12 -17.51 -14.33
CA LYS A 152 -7.24 -17.25 -15.47
C LYS A 152 -5.80 -17.16 -14.97
N SER A 153 -4.85 -17.32 -15.88
CA SER A 153 -3.42 -17.23 -15.59
C SER A 153 -2.83 -15.89 -16.02
N ILE A 154 -1.76 -15.46 -15.35
CA ILE A 154 -0.93 -14.34 -15.78
C ILE A 154 0.31 -14.87 -16.46
N ASP A 155 0.42 -14.60 -17.75
CA ASP A 155 1.58 -14.97 -18.56
C ASP A 155 2.63 -13.83 -18.60
N GLU A 156 2.17 -12.57 -18.50
CA GLU A 156 2.99 -11.35 -18.53
C GLU A 156 2.67 -10.47 -17.31
N PRO A 157 3.27 -10.75 -16.14
CA PRO A 157 2.98 -9.98 -14.93
C PRO A 157 3.54 -8.56 -15.01
N VAL A 158 2.84 -7.64 -14.37
CA VAL A 158 3.28 -6.24 -14.19
C VAL A 158 3.30 -5.86 -12.72
N LEU A 159 4.21 -4.97 -12.34
CA LEU A 159 4.22 -4.35 -11.01
C LEU A 159 3.52 -3.00 -11.08
N ILE A 160 2.52 -2.79 -10.22
CA ILE A 160 1.81 -1.51 -10.11
C ILE A 160 2.22 -0.82 -8.81
N ASP A 161 2.79 0.37 -8.92
CA ASP A 161 3.01 1.24 -7.76
C ASP A 161 1.73 2.04 -7.48
N LEU A 162 0.98 1.63 -6.45
CA LEU A 162 -0.26 2.29 -6.04
C LEU A 162 -0.05 3.75 -5.58
N LEU A 163 1.16 4.11 -5.12
CA LEU A 163 1.45 5.49 -4.69
C LEU A 163 1.46 6.45 -5.89
N THR A 164 2.08 6.05 -6.99
CA THR A 164 2.25 6.92 -8.18
C THR A 164 1.31 6.56 -9.34
N GLY A 165 0.76 5.36 -9.35
CA GLY A 165 -0.02 4.80 -10.46
C GLY A 165 0.85 4.28 -11.62
N LYS A 166 2.17 4.25 -11.46
CA LYS A 166 3.09 3.73 -12.49
C LYS A 166 2.98 2.21 -12.59
N VAL A 167 3.06 1.73 -13.82
CA VAL A 167 3.10 0.30 -14.16
C VAL A 167 4.49 -0.01 -14.68
N TYR A 168 5.08 -1.07 -14.16
CA TYR A 168 6.42 -1.53 -14.49
C TYR A 168 6.34 -2.93 -15.08
N GLU A 169 7.09 -3.15 -16.15
CA GLU A 169 7.35 -4.48 -16.68
C GLU A 169 8.20 -5.29 -15.69
N ILE A 170 7.89 -6.58 -15.55
CA ILE A 170 8.71 -7.52 -14.81
C ILE A 170 9.77 -8.08 -15.76
N THR A 171 11.04 -7.82 -15.48
CA THR A 171 12.15 -8.21 -16.37
C THR A 171 12.44 -9.71 -16.39
N GLU A 172 11.96 -10.43 -15.38
CA GLU A 172 12.20 -11.87 -15.22
C GLU A 172 11.00 -12.51 -14.53
N PHE A 173 10.27 -13.36 -15.26
CA PHE A 173 9.17 -14.18 -14.76
C PHE A 173 9.46 -15.63 -15.13
N ILE A 174 9.67 -16.46 -14.11
CA ILE A 174 10.07 -17.86 -14.27
C ILE A 174 8.90 -18.74 -13.88
N GLU A 175 8.31 -19.42 -14.86
CA GLU A 175 7.34 -20.48 -14.62
C GLU A 175 8.10 -21.75 -14.20
N GLN A 176 7.65 -22.39 -13.11
CA GLN A 176 8.18 -23.66 -12.61
C GLN A 176 7.26 -24.82 -12.94
#